data_AF-A0A947FG27-F1
#
_entry.id   AF-A0A947FG27-F1
#
_cell.length_a   1.000
_cell.length_b   1.000
_cell.length_c   1.000
_cell.angle_alpha   90.00
_cell.angle_beta   90.00
_cell.angle_gamma   90.00
#
_symmetry.space_group_name_H-M   'P 1'
#
loop_
_entity.id
_entity.type
_entity.pdbx_description
1 polymer ?
#
loop_
_entity_poly.entity_id
_entity_poly.type
_entity_poly.pdbx_seq_one_letter_code
_entity_poly.pdbx_strand_id
1 'polypeptide(L)' 'RLAGIDAPERYTEDGKKATARMNELASGITSVRTEKTGKYGRWLATLHDRDGRDINALLVEEGHARLWR' A
#
# COMPACT_ATOMS: atom_id res chain seq x y z
N ARG A 1 -4.15 -1.16 7.06
CA ARG A 1 -2.74 -1.39 6.65
C ARG A 1 -2.77 -2.11 5.33
N LEU A 2 -1.83 -1.83 4.42
CA LEU A 2 -1.77 -2.55 3.15
C LEU A 2 -1.34 -4.00 3.41
N ALA A 3 -2.10 -4.94 2.88
CA ALA A 3 -1.89 -6.36 3.03
C ALA A 3 -0.61 -6.78 2.30
N GLY A 4 0.18 -7.66 2.91
CA GLY A 4 1.32 -8.31 2.27
C GLY A 4 2.55 -7.43 2.02
N ILE A 5 2.54 -6.15 2.40
CA ILE A 5 3.65 -5.23 2.16
C ILE A 5 4.07 -4.44 3.41
N ASP A 6 5.32 -4.00 3.39
CA ASP A 6 5.95 -3.18 4.42
C ASP A 6 6.62 -1.98 3.74
N ALA A 7 6.09 -0.78 3.97
CA ALA A 7 6.65 0.46 3.48
C ALA A 7 7.69 1.03 4.47
N PRO A 8 8.69 1.80 4.02
CA PRO A 8 9.63 2.47 4.90
C PRO A 8 8.95 3.42 5.89
N GLU A 9 9.60 3.67 7.03
CA GLU A 9 9.07 4.57 8.05
C GLU A 9 8.93 6.01 7.52
N ARG A 10 7.81 6.68 7.86
CA ARG A 10 7.35 7.94 7.26
C ARG A 10 8.40 9.06 7.29
N TYR A 11 9.20 9.12 8.35
CA TYR A 11 10.17 10.20 8.57
C TYR A 11 11.57 9.90 8.04
N THR A 12 11.69 8.92 7.14
CA THR A 12 12.91 8.65 6.35
C THR A 12 12.75 9.21 4.93
N GLU A 13 13.85 9.40 4.21
CA GLU A 13 13.79 9.86 2.82
C GLU A 13 12.99 8.89 1.93
N ASP A 14 13.15 7.59 2.13
CA ASP A 14 12.39 6.59 1.37
C ASP A 14 10.91 6.53 1.77
N GLY A 15 10.60 6.77 3.05
CA GLY A 15 9.22 6.90 3.52
C GLY A 15 8.51 8.12 2.94
N LYS A 16 9.22 9.25 2.77
CA LYS A 16 8.69 10.43 2.08
C LYS A 16 8.39 10.12 0.62
N LYS A 17 9.30 9.44 -0.09
CA LYS A 17 9.09 9.02 -1.50
C LYS A 17 7.89 8.07 -1.62
N ALA A 18 7.80 7.05 -0.77
CA ALA A 18 6.66 6.12 -0.75
C ALA A 18 5.33 6.84 -0.46
N THR A 19 5.35 7.80 0.47
CA THR A 19 4.17 8.63 0.79
C THR A 19 3.76 9.50 -0.41
N ALA A 20 4.72 10.16 -1.06
CA ALA A 20 4.45 10.98 -2.23
C ALA A 20 3.82 10.14 -3.36
N ARG A 21 4.40 8.98 -3.65
CA ARG A 21 3.86 8.07 -4.67
C ARG A 21 2.45 7.59 -4.33
N MET A 22 2.20 7.20 -3.09
CA MET A 22 0.87 6.79 -2.65
C MET A 22 -0.17 7.92 -2.82
N ASN A 23 0.22 9.18 -2.56
CA ASN A 23 -0.67 10.33 -2.76
C ASN A 23 -1.01 10.57 -4.23
N GLU A 24 -0.07 10.35 -5.16
CA GLU A 24 -0.33 10.42 -6.60
C GLU A 24 -1.34 9.36 -7.05
N LEU A 25 -1.24 8.15 -6.49
CA LEU A 25 -2.11 7.02 -6.81
C LEU A 25 -3.49 7.11 -6.14
N ALA A 26 -3.61 7.87 -5.05
CA ALA A 26 -4.78 7.84 -4.17
C ALA A 26 -6.10 8.17 -4.88
N SER A 27 -6.08 9.14 -5.80
CA SER A 27 -7.26 9.55 -6.57
C SER A 27 -7.72 8.50 -7.59
N GLY A 28 -6.84 7.56 -7.98
CA GLY A 28 -7.14 6.49 -8.90
C GLY A 28 -7.74 5.23 -8.26
N ILE A 29 -7.72 5.13 -6.92
CA ILE A 29 -8.24 3.96 -6.20
C ILE A 29 -9.76 3.95 -6.28
N THR A 30 -10.32 2.83 -6.76
CA THR A 30 -11.76 2.66 -6.90
C THR A 30 -12.34 1.59 -5.98
N SER A 31 -11.51 0.66 -5.51
CA SER A 31 -11.99 -0.41 -4.63
C SER A 31 -10.97 -0.82 -3.58
N VAL A 32 -11.50 -1.33 -2.47
CA VAL A 32 -10.75 -1.83 -1.33
C VAL A 32 -11.30 -3.17 -0.94
N ARG A 33 -10.45 -4.21 -0.95
CA ARG A 33 -10.76 -5.52 -0.36
C ARG A 33 -10.10 -5.61 1.00
N THR A 34 -10.84 -6.00 2.03
CA THR A 34 -10.31 -6.05 3.40
C THR A 34 -10.47 -7.41 4.07
N GLU A 35 -9.54 -7.73 4.96
CA GLU A 35 -9.59 -8.87 5.86
C GLU A 35 -9.29 -8.40 7.29
N LYS A 36 -10.10 -8.83 8.27
CA LYS A 36 -9.96 -8.42 9.68
C LYS A 36 -8.99 -9.31 10.45
N THR A 37 -7.75 -9.35 9.99
CA THR A 37 -6.74 -10.32 10.47
C THR A 37 -5.45 -9.67 10.99
N GLY A 38 -5.33 -8.34 10.97
CA GLY A 38 -4.11 -7.65 11.39
C GLY A 38 -3.90 -7.58 12.90
N LYS A 39 -2.63 -7.60 13.32
CA LYS A 39 -2.22 -7.36 14.72
C LYS A 39 -2.84 -6.05 15.25
N TYR A 40 -3.27 -6.07 16.50
CA TYR A 40 -3.94 -4.95 17.17
C TYR A 40 -5.30 -4.56 16.57
N GLY A 41 -6.01 -5.53 15.96
CA GLY A 41 -7.36 -5.32 15.41
C GLY A 41 -7.39 -4.51 14.11
N ARG A 42 -6.26 -4.38 13.42
CA ARG A 42 -6.16 -3.60 12.18
C ARG A 42 -6.70 -4.39 10.99
N TRP A 43 -7.41 -3.70 10.11
CA TRP A 43 -7.74 -4.24 8.79
C TRP A 43 -6.50 -4.34 7.92
N LEU A 44 -6.35 -5.47 7.24
CA LEU A 44 -5.44 -5.66 6.12
C LEU A 44 -6.21 -5.41 4.82
N ALA A 45 -5.68 -4.59 3.93
CA ALA A 45 -6.38 -4.12 2.75
C ALA A 45 -5.54 -4.28 1.47
N THR A 46 -6.19 -4.70 0.39
CA THR A 46 -5.66 -4.62 -0.98
C THR A 46 -6.46 -3.56 -1.72
N LEU A 47 -5.75 -2.60 -2.31
CA LEU A 47 -6.33 -1.47 -3.03
C LEU A 47 -6.24 -1.73 -4.54
N HIS A 48 -7.30 -1.39 -5.27
CA HIS A 48 -7.28 -1.48 -6.73
C HIS A 48 -7.72 -0.18 -7.39
N ASP A 49 -7.12 0.13 -8.54
CA ASP A 49 -7.54 1.23 -9.38
C ASP A 49 -8.77 0.87 -10.24
N ARG A 50 -9.15 1.78 -11.14
CA ARG A 50 -10.29 1.63 -12.06
C ARG A 50 -10.15 0.46 -13.05
N ASP A 51 -8.92 0.05 -13.35
CA ASP A 51 -8.62 -1.02 -14.29
C ASP A 51 -8.43 -2.35 -13.55
N GLY A 52 -8.61 -2.36 -12.22
CA GLY A 52 -8.46 -3.53 -11.37
C GLY A 52 -7.00 -3.84 -11.02
N ARG A 53 -6.06 -2.91 -11.26
CA ARG A 53 -4.64 -3.12 -10.92
C ARG A 53 -4.43 -3.07 -9.41
N ASP A 54 -3.68 -4.02 -8.88
CA ASP A 54 -3.28 -4.06 -7.47
C ASP A 54 -2.23 -2.97 -7.17
N ILE A 55 -2.63 -1.97 -6.39
CA ILE A 55 -1.76 -0.85 -5.98
C ILE A 55 -0.73 -1.29 -4.95
N ASN A 56 -1.01 -2.29 -4.11
CA ASN A 56 -0.04 -2.82 -3.17
C ASN A 56 1.14 -3.46 -3.91
N ALA A 57 0.84 -4.24 -4.95
CA ALA A 57 1.86 -4.85 -5.81
C ALA A 57 2.66 -3.78 -6.55
N LEU A 58 1.99 -2.76 -7.10
CA LEU A 58 2.65 -1.64 -7.78
C LEU A 58 3.67 -0.93 -6.87
N LEU A 59 3.34 -0.68 -5.60
CA LEU A 59 4.28 -0.06 -4.66
C LEU A 59 5.54 -0.91 -4.44
N VAL A 60 5.44 -2.24 -4.53
CA VAL A 60 6.60 -3.13 -4.46
C VAL A 60 7.41 -3.10 -5.75
N GLU A 61 6.73 -3.18 -6.91
CA GLU A 61 7.36 -3.09 -8.24
C GLU A 61 8.17 -1.79 -8.40
N GLU A 62 7.64 -0.67 -7.91
CA GLU A 62 8.26 0.64 -7.98
C GLU A 62 9.30 0.90 -6.85
N GLY A 63 9.50 -0.05 -5.93
CA GLY A 63 10.49 0.06 -4.85
C GLY A 63 10.08 0.95 -3.68
N HIS A 64 8.79 1.27 -3.54
CA HIS A 64 8.23 2.05 -2.43
C HIS A 64 7.81 1.20 -1.22
N ALA A 65 7.78 -0.13 -1.39
CA ALA A 65 7.56 -1.09 -0.32
C ALA A 65 8.30 -2.40 -0.62
N ARG A 66 8.40 -3.26 0.39
CA ARG A 66 8.86 -4.65 0.24
C ARG A 66 7.73 -5.61 0.59
N LEU A 67 7.81 -6.84 0.09
CA LEU A 67 6.93 -7.91 0.53
C LEU A 67 7.15 -8.19 2.03
N TRP A 68 6.05 -8.22 2.77
CA TRP A 68 6.04 -8.63 4.17
C TRP A 68 5.97 -10.16 4.22
N ARG A 69 7.00 -10.79 4.81
CA ARG A 69 7.04 -12.21 5.19
C ARG A 69 6.56 -12.46 6.61
#